data_AF-A0A2N7Q6G7-F1
#
_entry.id   AF-A0A2N7Q6G7-F1
#
_cell.length_a   1.000
_cell.length_b   1.000
_cell.length_c   1.000
_cell.angle_alpha   90.00
_cell.angle_beta   90.00
_cell.angle_gamma   90.00
#
_symmetry.space_group_name_H-M   'P 1'
#
loop_
_entity.id
_entity.type
_entity.pdbx_description
1 polymer ?
#
loop_
_entity_poly.entity_id
_entity_poly.type
_entity_poly.pdbx_seq_one_letter_code
_entity_poly.pdbx_strand_id
1 'polypeptide(L)'
;MNTFATQEVNLEQKMEELKQQLMEGKPKFEDFQMTHNTLRMIQKEFQRLLQWAAEDHREKEKEKEFQKLYHQVAGWNASDMMESLKRTGFSLRSTDIKGAFDRQGYRILELVRAGKRDEVFHAILRIFISGKKEFPEKLVEAFKPVYSEELFKVFLFSFLSGILGNEEKEVNDKRNQ
;
A
#
# COMPACT_ATOMS: atom_id res chain seq x y z
N MET A 1 -18.45 15.62 23.98
CA MET A 1 -17.07 16.14 24.00
C MET A 1 -16.15 15.04 23.53
N ASN A 2 -15.54 15.20 22.35
CA ASN A 2 -14.28 14.55 21.99
C ASN A 2 -13.58 15.47 20.98
N THR A 3 -12.61 16.20 21.49
CA THR A 3 -11.71 17.10 20.78
C THR A 3 -10.76 16.30 19.91
N PHE A 4 -11.05 16.20 18.61
CA PHE A 4 -9.99 16.10 17.62
C PHE A 4 -9.61 17.54 17.27
N ALA A 5 -8.74 18.13 18.08
CA ALA A 5 -7.96 19.27 17.63
C ALA A 5 -6.97 18.71 16.61
N THR A 6 -7.39 18.62 15.35
CA THR A 6 -6.47 18.36 14.24
C THR A 6 -5.55 19.57 14.20
N GLN A 7 -4.32 19.44 14.69
CA GLN A 7 -3.29 20.42 14.37
C GLN A 7 -3.26 20.51 12.85
N GLU A 8 -3.53 21.70 12.32
CA GLU A 8 -3.48 21.95 10.89
C GLU A 8 -2.06 21.64 10.41
N VAL A 9 -1.90 20.56 9.65
CA VAL A 9 -0.59 20.14 9.16
C VAL A 9 -0.20 21.11 8.06
N ASN A 10 0.59 22.13 8.40
CA ASN A 10 1.11 23.06 7.41
C ASN A 10 2.31 22.43 6.68
N LEU A 11 2.05 21.85 5.50
CA LEU A 11 3.07 21.25 4.66
C LEU A 11 4.11 22.27 4.19
N GLU A 12 3.70 23.49 3.86
CA GLU A 12 4.61 24.54 3.41
C GLU A 12 5.62 24.89 4.50
N GLN A 13 5.15 25.04 5.73
CA GLN A 13 6.01 25.27 6.89
C GLN A 13 7.02 24.13 7.08
N LYS A 14 6.56 22.87 7.02
CA LYS A 14 7.46 21.71 7.12
C LYS A 14 8.51 21.69 6.01
N MET A 15 8.15 22.03 4.78
CA MET A 15 9.11 22.11 3.67
C MET A 15 10.14 23.21 3.90
N GLU A 16 9.71 24.36 4.44
CA GLU A 16 10.61 25.47 4.71
C GLU A 16 11.58 25.16 5.86
N GLU A 17 11.10 24.49 6.92
CA GLU A 17 11.95 23.99 8.00
C GLU A 17 13.05 23.04 7.47
N LEU A 18 12.72 22.11 6.56
CA LEU A 18 13.71 21.22 5.95
C LEU A 18 14.71 21.97 5.07
N LYS A 19 14.27 22.96 4.29
CA LYS A 19 15.19 23.80 3.49
C LYS A 19 16.15 24.57 4.38
N GLN A 20 15.66 25.16 5.46
CA GLN A 20 16.47 25.93 6.39
C GLN A 20 17.55 25.04 7.04
N GLN A 21 17.21 23.80 7.42
CA GLN A 21 18.19 22.84 7.93
C GLN A 21 19.31 22.53 6.92
N LEU A 22 18.97 22.43 5.63
CA LEU A 22 19.95 22.23 4.57
C LEU A 22 20.84 23.47 4.38
N MET A 23 20.25 24.67 4.40
CA MET A 23 21.00 25.93 4.29
C MET A 23 21.96 26.15 5.46
N GLU A 24 21.56 25.74 6.67
CA GLU A 24 22.39 25.80 7.88
C GLU A 24 23.42 24.66 7.98
N GLY A 25 23.38 23.68 7.06
CA GLY A 25 24.27 22.52 7.07
C GLY A 25 24.01 21.54 8.22
N LYS A 26 22.80 21.54 8.81
CA LYS A 26 22.42 20.72 9.96
C LYS A 26 21.13 19.91 9.69
N PRO A 27 21.08 19.05 8.65
CA PRO A 27 19.92 18.23 8.38
C PRO A 27 19.70 17.20 9.48
N LYS A 28 18.46 17.10 9.98
CA LYS A 28 18.03 16.05 10.91
C LYS A 28 17.23 14.99 10.16
N PHE A 29 17.76 13.78 10.07
CA PHE A 29 17.15 12.69 9.33
C PHE A 29 15.71 12.40 9.78
N GLU A 30 15.46 12.48 11.09
CA GLU A 30 14.15 12.23 11.70
C GLU A 30 13.08 13.21 11.18
N ASP A 31 13.45 14.47 10.94
CA ASP A 31 12.53 15.50 10.44
C ASP A 31 12.13 15.21 8.98
N PHE A 32 13.07 14.76 8.15
CA PHE A 32 12.79 14.31 6.78
C PHE A 32 11.90 13.07 6.79
N GLN A 33 12.19 12.09 7.65
CA GLN A 33 11.40 10.87 7.78
C GLN A 33 9.97 11.18 8.24
N MET A 34 9.80 12.05 9.24
CA MET A 34 8.49 12.46 9.74
C MET A 34 7.69 13.22 8.68
N THR A 35 8.34 14.13 7.96
CA THR A 35 7.71 14.89 6.88
C THR A 35 7.30 14.00 5.72
N HIS A 36 8.16 13.06 5.31
CA HIS A 36 7.83 12.05 4.30
C HIS A 36 6.62 11.20 4.71
N ASN A 37 6.58 10.71 5.95
CA ASN A 37 5.43 9.96 6.46
C ASN A 37 4.14 10.80 6.44
N THR A 38 4.24 12.10 6.76
CA THR A 38 3.12 13.04 6.73
C THR A 38 2.58 13.22 5.31
N LEU A 39 3.47 13.43 4.32
CA LEU A 39 3.09 13.53 2.91
C LEU A 39 2.36 12.28 2.44
N ARG A 40 2.87 11.09 2.78
CA ARG A 40 2.23 9.82 2.43
C ARG A 40 0.84 9.66 3.04
N MET A 41 0.64 10.08 4.29
CA MET A 41 -0.69 10.05 4.91
C MET A 41 -1.67 10.96 4.18
N ILE A 42 -1.25 12.19 3.85
CA ILE A 42 -2.09 13.16 3.14
C ILE A 42 -2.41 12.66 1.73
N GLN A 43 -1.45 12.11 1.01
CA GLN A 43 -1.66 11.53 -0.32
C GLN A 43 -2.69 10.39 -0.30
N LYS A 44 -2.66 9.53 0.72
CA LYS A 44 -3.64 8.45 0.90
C LYS A 44 -5.03 8.99 1.21
N GLU A 45 -5.14 9.98 2.09
CA GLU A 45 -6.42 10.60 2.41
C GLU A 45 -7.01 11.30 1.19
N PHE A 46 -6.17 12.01 0.43
CA PHE A 46 -6.60 12.63 -0.83
C PHE A 46 -7.11 11.59 -1.83
N GLN A 47 -6.42 10.47 -2.01
CA GLN A 47 -6.90 9.35 -2.84
C GLN A 47 -8.26 8.83 -2.36
N ARG A 48 -8.47 8.71 -1.03
CA ARG A 48 -9.75 8.25 -0.45
C ARG A 48 -10.89 9.24 -0.71
N LEU A 49 -10.62 10.53 -0.57
CA LEU A 49 -11.60 11.58 -0.88
C LEU A 49 -11.97 11.58 -2.37
N LEU A 50 -10.98 11.38 -3.25
CA LEU A 50 -11.22 11.22 -4.68
C LEU A 50 -12.04 9.98 -5.01
N GLN A 51 -11.78 8.86 -4.34
CA GLN A 51 -12.61 7.67 -4.47
C GLN A 51 -14.07 7.99 -4.11
N TRP A 52 -14.30 8.64 -2.96
CA TRP A 52 -15.64 9.00 -2.52
C TRP A 52 -16.34 9.94 -3.52
N ALA A 53 -15.63 10.95 -4.03
CA ALA A 53 -16.16 11.84 -5.05
C ALA A 53 -16.43 11.14 -6.38
N ALA A 54 -15.62 10.15 -6.75
CA ALA A 54 -15.79 9.37 -7.97
C ALA A 54 -16.94 8.35 -7.89
N GLU A 55 -17.30 7.91 -6.68
CA GLU A 55 -18.43 7.04 -6.38
C GLU A 55 -19.71 7.83 -6.04
N ASP A 56 -19.63 9.16 -5.91
CA ASP A 56 -20.77 10.02 -5.58
C ASP A 56 -21.65 10.30 -6.80
N HIS A 57 -22.83 9.69 -6.82
CA HIS A 57 -23.78 9.81 -7.92
C HIS A 57 -24.65 11.08 -7.88
N ARG A 58 -24.43 12.00 -6.93
CA ARG A 58 -25.20 13.25 -6.82
C ARG A 58 -24.84 14.26 -7.91
N GLU A 59 -23.58 14.32 -8.35
CA GLU A 59 -23.09 15.24 -9.39
C GLU A 59 -22.57 14.51 -10.64
N LYS A 60 -23.49 13.89 -11.39
CA LYS A 60 -23.16 13.06 -12.58
C LYS A 60 -22.38 13.77 -13.68
N GLU A 61 -22.45 15.10 -13.76
CA GLU A 61 -21.74 15.88 -14.79
C GLU A 61 -20.22 15.81 -14.62
N LYS A 62 -19.71 15.68 -13.38
CA LYS A 62 -18.28 15.66 -13.07
C LYS A 62 -17.74 14.26 -12.73
N GLU A 63 -18.61 13.24 -12.70
CA GLU A 63 -18.25 11.86 -12.36
C GLU A 63 -17.03 11.37 -13.15
N LYS A 64 -17.00 11.62 -14.46
CA LYS A 64 -15.87 11.22 -15.33
C LYS A 64 -14.57 11.93 -15.00
N GLU A 65 -14.63 13.19 -14.58
CA GLU A 65 -13.45 13.98 -14.20
C GLU A 65 -12.84 13.46 -12.89
N PHE A 66 -13.68 13.22 -11.89
CA PHE A 66 -13.26 12.61 -10.63
C PHE A 66 -12.72 11.20 -10.81
N GLN A 67 -13.38 10.38 -11.62
CA GLN A 67 -12.88 9.06 -11.98
C GLN A 67 -11.49 9.14 -12.61
N LYS A 68 -11.29 10.02 -13.60
CA LYS A 68 -9.98 10.19 -14.24
C LYS A 68 -8.89 10.60 -13.25
N LEU A 69 -9.17 11.59 -12.40
CA LEU A 69 -8.22 12.07 -11.40
C LEU A 69 -7.91 11.00 -10.35
N TYR A 70 -8.92 10.26 -9.89
CA TYR A 70 -8.75 9.14 -8.97
C TYR A 70 -7.80 8.08 -9.54
N HIS A 71 -8.01 7.66 -10.79
CA HIS A 71 -7.13 6.69 -11.46
C HIS A 71 -5.68 7.20 -11.57
N GLN A 72 -5.49 8.49 -11.87
CA GLN A 72 -4.15 9.10 -11.94
C GLN A 72 -3.44 9.09 -10.59
N VAL A 73 -4.12 9.54 -9.53
CA VAL A 73 -3.56 9.60 -8.18
C VAL A 73 -3.29 8.19 -7.64
N ALA A 74 -4.20 7.25 -7.85
CA ALA A 74 -3.99 5.85 -7.47
C ALA A 74 -2.77 5.24 -8.19
N GLY A 75 -2.53 5.60 -9.45
CA GLY A 75 -1.34 5.23 -10.20
C GLY A 75 -0.05 5.84 -9.63
N TRP A 76 -0.06 7.12 -9.25
CA TRP A 76 1.10 7.77 -8.61
C TRP A 76 1.44 7.15 -7.25
N ASN A 77 0.42 6.73 -6.51
CA ASN A 77 0.58 6.08 -5.21
C ASN A 77 0.95 4.59 -5.31
N ALA A 78 1.07 4.03 -6.53
CA ALA A 78 1.27 2.60 -6.73
C ALA A 78 2.59 2.07 -6.13
N SER A 79 3.70 2.80 -6.29
CA SER A 79 5.00 2.40 -5.72
C SER A 79 4.94 2.26 -4.20
N ASP A 80 4.21 3.16 -3.57
CA ASP A 80 3.98 3.16 -2.13
C ASP A 80 3.12 1.98 -1.67
N MET A 81 2.10 1.65 -2.47
CA MET A 81 1.27 0.48 -2.27
C MET A 81 2.09 -0.82 -2.38
N MET A 82 2.93 -0.94 -3.41
CA MET A 82 3.81 -2.09 -3.63
C MET A 82 4.69 -2.38 -2.41
N GLU A 83 5.39 -1.35 -1.91
CA GLU A 83 6.28 -1.49 -0.77
C GLU A 83 5.51 -1.82 0.51
N SER A 84 4.34 -1.20 0.69
CA SER A 84 3.43 -1.48 1.80
C SER A 84 2.92 -2.93 1.80
N LEU A 85 2.60 -3.48 0.61
CA LEU A 85 2.17 -4.86 0.42
C LEU A 85 3.31 -5.85 0.65
N LYS A 86 4.52 -5.56 0.17
CA LYS A 86 5.71 -6.37 0.44
C LYS A 86 5.95 -6.51 1.95
N ARG A 87 5.90 -5.40 2.68
CA ARG A 87 6.02 -5.42 4.16
C ARG A 87 4.90 -6.20 4.84
N THR A 88 3.68 -6.09 4.30
CA THR A 88 2.52 -6.85 4.81
C THR A 88 2.71 -8.34 4.61
N GLY A 89 3.20 -8.78 3.45
CA GLY A 89 3.56 -10.18 3.22
C GLY A 89 4.69 -10.64 4.15
N PHE A 90 5.73 -9.83 4.31
CA PHE A 90 6.86 -10.12 5.19
C PHE A 90 6.44 -10.30 6.66
N SER A 91 5.61 -9.41 7.20
CA SER A 91 5.13 -9.51 8.58
C SER A 91 4.31 -10.76 8.88
N LEU A 92 3.77 -11.42 7.85
CA LEU A 92 2.99 -12.65 8.00
C LEU A 92 3.87 -13.90 8.01
N ARG A 93 5.18 -13.81 7.74
CA ARG A 93 6.09 -14.95 7.79
C ARG A 93 6.17 -15.57 9.19
N SER A 94 6.09 -14.75 10.23
CA SER A 94 6.11 -15.19 11.63
C SER A 94 4.75 -15.64 12.16
N THR A 95 3.76 -15.83 11.28
CA THR A 95 2.40 -16.22 11.66
C THR A 95 2.05 -17.63 11.19
N ASP A 96 1.03 -18.21 11.80
CA ASP A 96 0.49 -19.53 11.52
C ASP A 96 -0.07 -19.69 10.09
N ILE A 97 -0.39 -18.59 9.39
CA ILE A 97 -0.85 -18.66 8.00
C ILE A 97 0.29 -18.86 6.98
N LYS A 98 1.56 -18.67 7.37
CA LYS A 98 2.73 -18.85 6.48
C LYS A 98 2.74 -20.22 5.82
N GLY A 99 2.49 -21.29 6.59
CA GLY A 99 2.48 -22.64 6.04
C GLY A 99 1.38 -22.88 4.99
N ALA A 100 0.26 -22.17 5.07
CA ALA A 100 -0.78 -22.23 4.05
C ALA A 100 -0.36 -21.51 2.75
N PHE A 101 0.36 -20.40 2.87
CA PHE A 101 0.99 -19.72 1.74
C PHE A 101 2.11 -20.56 1.12
N ASP A 102 2.90 -21.30 1.88
CA ASP A 102 3.93 -22.17 1.30
C ASP A 102 3.34 -23.29 0.44
N ARG A 103 2.20 -23.86 0.87
CA ARG A 103 1.52 -24.91 0.12
C ARG A 103 0.79 -24.40 -1.13
N GLN A 104 0.26 -23.18 -1.10
CA GLN A 104 -0.63 -22.66 -2.15
C GLN A 104 -0.03 -21.51 -2.95
N GLY A 105 1.11 -20.96 -2.53
CA GLY A 105 1.68 -19.71 -3.02
C GLY A 105 1.98 -19.75 -4.52
N TYR A 106 2.57 -20.83 -5.01
CA TYR A 106 2.83 -21.00 -6.45
C TYR A 106 1.55 -21.06 -7.28
N ARG A 107 0.49 -21.74 -6.79
CA ARG A 107 -0.81 -21.74 -7.45
C ARG A 107 -1.41 -20.33 -7.49
N ILE A 108 -1.29 -19.57 -6.40
CA ILE A 108 -1.78 -18.18 -6.34
C ILE A 108 -0.97 -17.31 -7.31
N LEU A 109 0.35 -17.48 -7.40
CA LEU A 109 1.19 -16.77 -8.38
C LEU A 109 0.75 -17.03 -9.82
N GLU A 110 0.38 -18.26 -10.17
CA GLU A 110 -0.14 -18.58 -11.50
C GLU A 110 -1.48 -17.90 -11.79
N LEU A 111 -2.38 -17.85 -10.80
CA LEU A 111 -3.64 -17.11 -10.92
C LEU A 111 -3.40 -15.60 -11.09
N VAL A 112 -2.43 -15.04 -10.37
CA VAL A 112 -2.00 -13.64 -10.52
C VAL A 112 -1.47 -13.41 -11.94
N ARG A 113 -0.56 -14.26 -12.42
CA ARG A 113 0.01 -14.18 -13.78
C ARG A 113 -1.07 -14.22 -14.86
N ALA A 114 -2.09 -15.05 -14.67
CA ALA A 114 -3.25 -15.18 -15.55
C ALA A 114 -4.30 -14.06 -15.41
N GLY A 115 -4.09 -13.08 -14.53
CA GLY A 115 -5.02 -11.96 -14.35
C GLY A 115 -6.34 -12.35 -13.66
N LYS A 116 -6.40 -13.53 -13.02
CA LYS A 116 -7.62 -14.07 -12.41
C LYS A 116 -7.94 -13.42 -11.06
N ARG A 117 -8.20 -12.12 -11.06
CA ARG A 117 -8.34 -11.27 -9.87
C ARG A 117 -9.26 -11.86 -8.80
N ASP A 118 -10.47 -12.27 -9.17
CA ASP A 118 -11.44 -12.83 -8.22
C ASP A 118 -10.98 -14.17 -7.65
N GLU A 119 -10.39 -15.04 -8.48
CA GLU A 119 -9.85 -16.33 -8.03
C GLU A 119 -8.68 -16.14 -7.07
N VAL A 120 -7.80 -15.16 -7.33
CA VAL A 120 -6.70 -14.77 -6.43
C VAL A 120 -7.27 -14.23 -5.11
N PHE A 121 -8.27 -13.34 -5.17
CA PHE A 121 -8.92 -12.80 -3.98
C PHE A 121 -9.46 -13.91 -3.09
N HIS A 122 -10.25 -14.82 -3.66
CA HIS A 122 -10.83 -15.95 -2.92
C HIS A 122 -9.78 -16.91 -2.38
N ALA A 123 -8.71 -17.18 -3.13
CA ALA A 123 -7.62 -18.04 -2.68
C ALA A 123 -6.91 -17.46 -1.46
N ILE A 124 -6.58 -16.17 -1.49
CA ILE A 124 -5.91 -15.49 -0.37
C ILE A 124 -6.88 -15.34 0.81
N LEU A 125 -8.12 -14.90 0.57
CA LEU A 125 -9.13 -14.72 1.62
C LEU A 125 -9.37 -16.02 2.40
N ARG A 126 -9.45 -17.16 1.70
CA ARG A 126 -9.62 -18.47 2.34
C ARG A 126 -8.47 -18.80 3.30
N ILE A 127 -7.24 -18.41 2.97
CA ILE A 127 -6.08 -18.61 3.87
C ILE A 127 -6.28 -17.83 5.16
N PHE A 128 -6.65 -16.55 5.07
CA PHE A 128 -6.89 -15.70 6.24
C PHE A 128 -8.05 -16.21 7.10
N ILE A 129 -9.19 -16.55 6.50
CA ILE A 129 -10.36 -17.10 7.20
C ILE A 129 -10.00 -18.41 7.90
N SER A 130 -9.30 -19.33 7.22
CA SER A 130 -8.91 -20.62 7.79
C SER A 130 -7.92 -20.45 8.96
N GLY A 131 -7.06 -19.43 8.89
CA GLY A 131 -6.15 -19.04 9.98
C GLY A 131 -6.79 -18.17 11.06
N LYS A 132 -8.11 -17.89 10.99
CA LYS A 132 -8.82 -16.95 11.89
C LYS A 132 -8.11 -15.60 12.00
N LYS A 133 -7.57 -15.10 10.88
CA LYS A 133 -6.91 -13.79 10.78
C LYS A 133 -7.80 -12.81 10.03
N GLU A 134 -7.72 -11.56 10.43
CA GLU A 134 -8.33 -10.46 9.68
C GLU A 134 -7.66 -10.32 8.31
N PHE A 135 -8.47 -10.03 7.29
CA PHE A 135 -7.98 -9.80 5.95
C PHE A 135 -7.38 -8.38 5.86
N PRO A 136 -6.10 -8.22 5.48
CA PRO A 136 -5.43 -6.91 5.48
C PRO A 136 -6.12 -5.90 4.57
N GLU A 137 -6.41 -4.70 5.09
CA GLU A 137 -7.01 -3.59 4.31
C GLU A 137 -6.20 -3.24 3.06
N LYS A 138 -4.87 -3.31 3.14
CA LYS A 138 -3.97 -3.07 1.99
C LYS A 138 -4.18 -4.07 0.86
N LEU A 139 -4.53 -5.33 1.19
CA LEU A 139 -4.92 -6.29 0.16
C LEU A 139 -6.26 -5.91 -0.43
N VAL A 140 -7.26 -5.51 0.38
CA VAL A 140 -8.55 -5.03 -0.12
C VAL A 140 -8.36 -3.92 -1.16
N GLU A 141 -7.50 -2.93 -0.85
CA GLU A 141 -7.15 -1.86 -1.79
C GLU A 141 -6.56 -2.42 -3.09
N ALA A 142 -5.59 -3.34 -3.01
CA ALA A 142 -4.94 -3.93 -4.17
C ALA A 142 -5.88 -4.66 -5.13
N PHE A 143 -7.06 -5.09 -4.67
CA PHE A 143 -8.08 -5.75 -5.49
C PHE A 143 -9.06 -4.77 -6.14
N LYS A 144 -9.07 -3.48 -5.81
CA LYS A 144 -10.01 -2.51 -6.38
C LYS A 144 -9.88 -2.37 -7.91
N PRO A 145 -11.00 -2.29 -8.65
CA PRO A 145 -11.00 -2.28 -10.12
C PRO A 145 -10.38 -1.01 -10.74
N VAL A 146 -10.14 0.04 -9.94
CA VAL A 146 -9.40 1.25 -10.38
C VAL A 146 -7.99 0.92 -10.89
N TYR A 147 -7.38 -0.15 -10.37
CA TYR A 147 -6.05 -0.57 -10.75
C TYR A 147 -6.08 -1.40 -12.01
N SER A 148 -5.20 -1.08 -12.97
CA SER A 148 -5.01 -1.89 -14.17
C SER A 148 -4.61 -3.32 -13.81
N GLU A 149 -4.73 -4.25 -14.77
CA GLU A 149 -4.32 -5.64 -14.57
C GLU A 149 -2.82 -5.74 -14.23
N GLU A 150 -1.98 -4.90 -14.83
CA GLU A 150 -0.55 -4.84 -14.57
C GLU A 150 -0.27 -4.39 -13.14
N LEU A 151 -0.92 -3.32 -12.66
CA LEU A 151 -0.76 -2.86 -11.28
C LEU A 151 -1.24 -3.90 -10.28
N PHE A 152 -2.39 -4.54 -10.55
CA PHE A 152 -2.86 -5.68 -9.76
C PHE A 152 -1.79 -6.79 -9.69
N LYS A 153 -1.24 -7.22 -10.82
CA LYS A 153 -0.19 -8.25 -10.84
C LYS A 153 1.01 -7.86 -10.01
N VAL A 154 1.51 -6.64 -10.21
CA VAL A 154 2.66 -6.11 -9.49
C VAL A 154 2.41 -6.06 -7.98
N PHE A 155 1.25 -5.56 -7.55
CA PHE A 155 0.85 -5.53 -6.14
C PHE A 155 0.85 -6.93 -5.50
N LEU A 156 0.26 -7.90 -6.18
CA LEU A 156 0.17 -9.26 -5.66
C LEU A 156 1.52 -9.97 -5.69
N PHE A 157 2.38 -9.72 -6.70
CA PHE A 157 3.76 -10.20 -6.68
C PHE A 157 4.57 -9.58 -5.54
N SER A 158 4.40 -8.28 -5.26
CA SER A 158 5.04 -7.62 -4.11
C SER A 158 4.61 -8.26 -2.79
N PHE A 159 3.31 -8.48 -2.58
CA PHE A 159 2.80 -9.16 -1.40
C PHE A 159 3.32 -10.61 -1.28
N LEU A 160 3.20 -11.40 -2.35
CA LEU A 160 3.57 -12.81 -2.37
C LEU A 160 5.07 -13.03 -2.22
N SER A 161 5.92 -12.20 -2.83
CA SER A 161 7.37 -12.24 -2.58
C SER A 161 7.70 -11.89 -1.13
N GLY A 162 6.95 -10.97 -0.54
CA GLY A 162 7.01 -10.64 0.88
C GLY A 162 6.78 -11.87 1.76
N ILE A 163 5.76 -12.69 1.50
CA ILE A 163 5.44 -13.84 2.36
C ILE A 163 6.15 -15.15 1.97
N LEU A 164 6.46 -15.38 0.70
CA LEU A 164 7.07 -16.61 0.19
C LEU A 164 8.61 -16.59 0.21
N GLY A 165 9.23 -15.43 0.40
CA GLY A 165 10.70 -15.34 0.48
C GLY A 165 11.25 -16.07 1.71
N ASN A 166 12.46 -16.61 1.57
CA ASN A 166 13.18 -17.27 2.66
C ASN A 166 14.00 -16.24 3.47
N GLU A 167 13.99 -16.37 4.80
CA GLU A 167 14.76 -15.49 5.71
C GLU A 167 16.28 -15.57 5.46
N GLU A 168 16.79 -16.69 4.96
CA GLU A 168 18.23 -16.93 4.74
C GLU A 168 18.87 -16.02 3.68
N LYS A 169 18.09 -15.49 2.72
CA LYS A 169 18.65 -14.61 1.68
C LYS A 169 18.84 -13.16 2.14
N GLU A 170 18.00 -12.66 3.04
CA GLU A 170 18.08 -11.27 3.49
C GLU A 170 19.13 -11.04 4.59
N VAL A 171 19.44 -12.06 5.40
CA VAL A 171 20.51 -11.98 6.42
C VAL A 171 21.90 -11.99 5.77
N ASN A 172 22.07 -12.71 4.66
CA ASN A 172 23.35 -12.75 3.94
C ASN A 172 23.62 -11.46 3.15
N ASP A 173 22.59 -10.77 2.63
CA ASP A 173 22.76 -9.47 1.96
C ASP A 173 23.15 -8.35 2.94
N LYS A 174 22.66 -8.39 4.19
CA LYS A 174 23.04 -7.41 5.24
C LYS A 174 24.43 -7.64 5.85
N ARG A 175 25.03 -8.82 5.66
CA ARG A 175 26.38 -9.14 6.16
C ARG A 175 27.48 -8.83 5.14
N ASN A 176 27.10 -8.56 3.89
CA ASN A 176 28.01 -8.30 2.77
C ASN A 176 28.00 -6.82 2.32
N GLN A 177 27.39 -5.92 3.09
CA GLN A 177 27.47 -4.46 2.97
C GLN A 177 28.10 -3.89 4.24
#